data_AF-A0A820UW21-F1
#
_entry.id   AF-A0A820UW21-F1
#
_cell.length_a   1.000
_cell.length_b   1.000
_cell.length_c   1.000
_cell.angle_alpha   90.00
_cell.angle_beta   90.00
_cell.angle_gamma   90.00
#
_symmetry.space_group_name_H-M   'P 1'
#
loop_
_entity.id
_entity.type
_entity.pdbx_description
1 polymer ?
#
loop_
_entity_poly.entity_id
_entity_poly.type
_entity_poly.pdbx_seq_one_letter_code
_entity_poly.pdbx_strand_id
1 'polypeptide(L)'
;MYQYVNSTKCISKYRLNDNVIDCFYCDDEQMTVINGTCSMKQYRKPFTCSINNTCISYDRVEDTMCDCEKYDFRLCEDESPDKYYAISHISFQTICDGFVEFWPVNIDGRNETDETECK
;
A
#
# COMPACT_ATOMS: atom_id res chain seq x y z
N MET A 1 10.89 12.51 18.53
CA MET A 1 10.05 12.54 19.74
C MET A 1 8.67 13.06 19.38
N TYR A 2 7.62 12.36 19.80
CA TYR A 2 6.20 12.75 19.68
C TYR A 2 5.62 12.83 21.10
N GLN A 3 4.79 13.84 21.38
CA GLN A 3 4.13 14.02 22.67
C GLN A 3 2.64 13.71 22.49
N TYR A 4 2.07 12.91 23.39
CA TYR A 4 0.63 12.58 23.33
C TYR A 4 -0.24 13.82 23.50
N VAL A 5 -1.43 13.84 22.89
CA VAL A 5 -2.33 15.02 22.85
C VAL A 5 -2.75 15.46 24.26
N ASN A 6 -2.98 14.50 25.17
CA ASN A 6 -3.43 14.75 26.54
C ASN A 6 -2.37 14.44 27.62
N SER A 7 -1.08 14.35 27.25
CA SER A 7 -0.03 14.00 28.22
C SER A 7 1.27 14.76 27.99
N THR A 8 2.09 14.84 29.03
CA THR A 8 3.49 15.26 28.95
C THR A 8 4.43 14.12 28.58
N LYS A 9 3.92 12.89 28.48
CA LYS A 9 4.70 11.75 28.01
C LYS A 9 5.03 11.89 26.53
N CYS A 10 6.26 11.51 26.21
CA CYS A 10 6.79 11.53 24.87
C CYS A 10 7.31 10.16 24.48
N ILE A 11 7.11 9.80 23.21
CA ILE A 11 7.60 8.55 22.63
C ILE A 11 8.56 8.82 21.48
N SER A 12 9.27 7.76 21.12
CA SER A 12 10.04 7.74 19.88
C SER A 12 9.11 7.87 18.68
N LYS A 13 9.57 8.57 17.64
CA LYS A 13 8.79 8.74 16.40
C LYS A 13 8.59 7.43 15.65
N TYR A 14 9.45 6.44 15.89
CA TYR A 14 9.36 5.11 15.31
C TYR A 14 8.21 4.27 15.89
N ARG A 15 7.58 4.76 16.97
CA ARG A 15 6.40 4.15 17.61
C ARG A 15 5.10 4.88 17.27
N LEU A 16 5.04 5.42 16.06
CA LEU A 16 3.83 6.04 15.54
C LEU A 16 3.33 5.18 14.42
N ASN A 17 2.08 4.74 14.53
CA ASN A 17 1.43 3.85 13.58
C ASN A 17 2.21 2.55 13.37
N ASP A 18 2.74 1.99 14.46
CA ASP A 18 3.42 0.70 14.48
C ASP A 18 2.48 -0.44 14.91
N ASN A 19 1.16 -0.20 14.91
CA ASN A 19 0.09 -1.05 15.45
C ASN A 19 0.24 -1.34 16.95
N VAL A 20 1.10 -0.61 17.67
CA VAL A 20 1.25 -0.71 19.12
C VAL A 20 0.64 0.52 19.76
N ILE A 21 -0.32 0.29 20.65
CA ILE A 21 -0.93 1.37 21.43
C ILE A 21 0.05 1.73 22.56
N ASP A 22 0.93 2.71 22.33
CA ASP A 22 1.74 3.31 23.40
C ASP A 22 0.94 4.41 24.15
N CYS A 23 -0.01 5.10 23.50
CA CYS A 23 -0.86 6.12 24.13
C CYS A 23 -2.14 5.53 24.74
N PHE A 24 -2.52 5.98 25.93
CA PHE A 24 -3.82 5.65 26.54
C PHE A 24 -5.05 6.00 25.69
N TYR A 25 -4.93 6.99 24.80
CA TYR A 25 -6.00 7.44 23.91
C TYR A 25 -5.83 6.97 22.45
N CYS A 26 -4.84 6.11 22.19
CA CYS A 26 -4.44 5.63 20.86
C CYS A 26 -4.06 6.74 19.87
N ASP A 27 -3.77 7.97 20.33
CA ASP A 27 -3.44 9.11 19.47
C ASP A 27 -2.19 8.88 18.58
N ASP A 28 -1.30 8.00 19.02
CA ASP A 28 -0.10 7.53 18.32
C ASP A 28 -0.41 6.61 17.13
N GLU A 29 -1.57 5.93 17.18
CA GLU A 29 -2.04 4.97 16.18
C GLU A 29 -3.25 5.51 15.38
N GLN A 30 -3.72 6.73 15.65
CA GLN A 30 -4.85 7.33 14.93
C GLN A 30 -4.40 8.01 13.63
N MET A 31 -4.40 7.25 12.53
CA MET A 31 -4.22 7.79 11.19
C MET A 31 -5.56 8.20 10.56
N THR A 32 -5.74 9.48 10.23
CA THR A 32 -6.96 9.97 9.58
C THR A 32 -6.79 9.95 8.06
N VAL A 33 -7.65 9.19 7.37
CA VAL A 33 -7.81 9.24 5.91
C VAL A 33 -8.63 10.49 5.59
N ILE A 34 -8.03 11.47 4.90
CA ILE A 34 -8.76 12.65 4.41
C ILE A 34 -8.69 12.62 2.90
N ASN A 35 -9.84 12.46 2.22
CA ASN A 35 -9.95 12.41 0.75
C ASN A 35 -8.99 11.42 0.07
N GLY A 36 -8.84 10.21 0.59
CA GLY A 36 -7.95 9.18 0.01
C GLY A 36 -6.45 9.49 0.19
N THR A 37 -6.09 10.51 0.97
CA THR A 37 -4.72 10.79 1.37
C THR A 37 -4.56 10.63 2.87
N CYS A 38 -3.64 9.76 3.25
CA CYS A 38 -3.27 9.54 4.63
C CYS A 38 -2.55 10.80 5.14
N SER A 39 -3.22 11.55 6.02
CA SER A 39 -2.71 12.80 6.57
C SER A 39 -2.27 12.60 8.01
N MET A 40 -1.03 12.13 8.20
CA MET A 40 -0.36 12.28 9.48
C MET A 40 0.04 13.74 9.66
N LYS A 41 -0.37 14.34 10.78
CA LYS A 41 -0.33 15.79 10.91
C LYS A 41 1.05 16.39 10.74
N GLN A 42 2.19 15.70 10.97
CA GLN A 42 3.47 16.43 10.94
C GLN A 42 4.79 15.78 10.48
N TYR A 43 5.08 14.47 10.40
CA TYR A 43 6.51 14.09 10.27
C TYR A 43 6.98 12.97 9.34
N ARG A 44 6.11 12.16 8.73
CA ARG A 44 6.43 11.35 7.52
C ARG A 44 5.15 11.20 6.72
N LYS A 45 5.25 11.17 5.38
CA LYS A 45 4.10 10.84 4.54
C LYS A 45 3.81 9.34 4.76
N PRO A 46 2.69 8.98 5.40
CA PRO A 46 2.30 7.59 5.51
C PRO A 46 2.07 7.01 4.12
N PHE A 47 2.29 5.70 3.99
CA PHE A 47 1.94 4.98 2.78
C PHE A 47 0.43 4.73 2.79
N THR A 48 -0.21 4.98 1.65
CA THR A 48 -1.66 4.81 1.51
C THR A 48 -1.91 3.60 0.64
N CYS A 49 -2.53 2.56 1.19
CA CYS A 49 -2.97 1.41 0.42
C CYS A 49 -4.16 1.83 -0.45
N SER A 50 -4.01 1.70 -1.77
CA SER A 50 -5.01 2.11 -2.76
C SER A 50 -6.29 1.28 -2.70
N ILE A 51 -6.21 0.03 -2.21
CA ILE A 51 -7.35 -0.90 -2.24
C ILE A 51 -8.43 -0.55 -1.21
N ASN A 52 -8.06 -0.35 0.05
CA ASN A 52 -9.03 -0.13 1.13
C ASN A 52 -8.89 1.24 1.80
N ASN A 53 -8.02 2.12 1.27
CA ASN A 53 -7.65 3.40 1.87
C ASN A 53 -7.11 3.26 3.31
N THR A 54 -6.49 2.14 3.66
CA THR A 54 -5.73 2.01 4.90
C THR A 54 -4.40 2.73 4.76
N CYS A 55 -3.91 3.16 5.90
CA CYS A 55 -2.69 3.92 5.99
C CYS A 55 -1.73 3.12 6.86
N ILE A 56 -0.51 2.93 6.36
CA ILE A 56 0.55 2.28 7.12
C ILE A 56 1.73 3.22 7.31
N SER A 57 2.55 2.92 8.32
CA SER A 57 3.83 3.60 8.47
C SER A 57 4.71 3.28 7.27
N TYR A 58 5.48 4.26 6.80
CA TYR A 58 6.44 4.03 5.71
C TYR A 58 7.50 2.98 6.07
N ASP A 59 7.76 2.75 7.36
CA ASP A 59 8.72 1.74 7.82
C ASP A 59 8.23 0.29 7.62
N ARG A 60 6.96 0.10 7.26
CA ARG A 60 6.32 -1.19 6.94
C ARG A 60 6.28 -1.50 5.45
N VAL A 61 6.79 -0.59 4.61
CA VAL A 61 6.90 -0.81 3.17
C VAL A 61 8.12 -1.71 2.92
N GLU A 62 7.94 -2.80 2.18
CA GLU A 62 8.95 -3.82 1.90
C GLU A 62 9.53 -4.49 3.18
N ASP A 63 8.71 -4.69 4.21
CA ASP A 63 9.11 -5.29 5.48
C ASP A 63 8.91 -6.81 5.56
N THR A 64 8.51 -7.44 4.44
CA THR A 64 8.13 -8.85 4.26
C THR A 64 6.77 -9.25 4.83
N MET A 65 6.07 -8.34 5.50
CA MET A 65 4.70 -8.50 5.95
C MET A 65 3.77 -7.73 5.05
N CYS A 66 2.65 -8.37 4.69
CA CYS A 66 1.64 -7.69 3.90
C CYS A 66 0.67 -6.97 4.84
N ASP A 67 0.88 -5.66 5.00
CA ASP A 67 0.02 -4.80 5.81
C ASP A 67 -1.14 -4.20 5.00
N CYS A 68 -0.97 -4.01 3.69
CA CYS A 68 -2.08 -3.66 2.81
C CYS A 68 -2.96 -4.90 2.52
N GLU A 69 -4.19 -4.65 2.08
CA GLU A 69 -5.06 -5.72 1.61
C GLU A 69 -4.45 -6.38 0.35
N LYS A 70 -4.57 -7.70 0.24
CA LYS A 70 -4.01 -8.44 -0.91
C LYS A 70 -4.95 -8.31 -2.10
N TYR A 71 -4.41 -7.89 -3.24
CA TYR A 71 -5.16 -7.93 -4.51
C TYR A 71 -5.33 -9.37 -5.00
N ASP A 72 -4.29 -10.18 -4.83
CA ASP A 72 -4.27 -11.63 -5.11
C ASP A 72 -3.32 -12.30 -4.10
N PHE A 73 -3.33 -13.63 -3.99
CA PHE A 73 -2.53 -14.44 -3.05
C PHE A 73 -1.02 -14.11 -3.04
N ARG A 74 -0.51 -13.45 -4.08
CA ARG A 74 0.92 -13.12 -4.27
C ARG A 74 1.20 -11.62 -4.45
N LEU A 75 0.19 -10.78 -4.52
CA LEU A 75 0.34 -9.35 -4.80
C LEU A 75 -0.10 -8.53 -3.60
N CYS A 76 0.88 -7.85 -3.05
CA CYS A 76 0.74 -7.01 -1.89
C CYS A 76 1.36 -5.65 -2.20
N GLU A 77 0.57 -4.59 -2.01
CA GLU A 77 0.88 -3.25 -2.50
C GLU A 77 2.08 -2.61 -1.79
N ASP A 78 2.21 -2.82 -0.49
CA ASP A 78 3.31 -2.35 0.34
C ASP A 78 4.60 -3.18 0.18
N GLU A 79 4.50 -4.44 -0.24
CA GLU A 79 5.64 -5.35 -0.38
C GLU A 79 6.23 -5.43 -1.78
N SER A 80 5.45 -5.02 -2.78
CA SER A 80 5.88 -5.00 -4.18
C SER A 80 5.19 -3.85 -4.92
N PRO A 81 5.47 -2.59 -4.53
CA PRO A 81 4.77 -1.42 -5.05
C PRO A 81 4.92 -1.28 -6.57
N ASP A 82 6.09 -1.60 -7.13
CA ASP A 82 6.33 -1.54 -8.57
C ASP A 82 5.46 -2.53 -9.36
N LYS A 83 5.37 -3.78 -8.89
CA LYS A 83 4.54 -4.82 -9.52
C LYS A 83 3.06 -4.48 -9.39
N TYR A 84 2.66 -3.97 -8.23
CA TYR A 84 1.30 -3.52 -8.01
C TYR A 84 0.94 -2.34 -8.93
N TYR A 85 1.85 -1.39 -9.11
CA TYR A 85 1.64 -0.25 -10.00
C TYR A 85 1.46 -0.69 -11.46
N ALA A 86 2.33 -1.57 -11.96
CA ALA A 86 2.23 -2.11 -13.33
C ALA A 86 0.88 -2.80 -13.57
N ILE A 87 0.42 -3.62 -12.61
CA ILE A 87 -0.84 -4.36 -12.74
C ILE A 87 -2.07 -3.45 -12.59
N SER A 88 -2.01 -2.47 -11.69
CA SER A 88 -3.15 -1.58 -11.41
C SER A 88 -3.32 -0.47 -12.45
N HIS A 89 -2.25 -0.07 -13.13
CA HIS A 89 -2.22 1.03 -14.09
C HIS A 89 -1.87 0.52 -15.49
N ILE A 90 -2.73 -0.35 -16.02
CA ILE A 90 -2.69 -0.73 -17.44
C ILE A 90 -2.67 0.54 -18.28
N SER A 91 -1.62 0.71 -19.08
CA SER A 91 -1.51 1.80 -20.02
C SER A 91 -1.45 1.26 -21.43
N PHE A 92 -1.89 2.03 -22.42
CA PHE A 92 -1.72 1.66 -23.83
C PHE A 92 -0.25 1.47 -24.22
N GLN A 93 0.70 1.98 -23.43
CA GLN A 93 2.12 1.81 -23.68
C GLN A 93 2.66 0.46 -23.20
N THR A 94 1.96 -0.20 -22.28
CA THR A 94 2.36 -1.49 -21.73
C THR A 94 1.53 -2.67 -22.26
N ILE A 95 0.58 -2.39 -23.15
CA ILE A 95 -0.11 -3.41 -23.94
C ILE A 95 0.62 -3.52 -25.28
N CYS A 96 0.95 -4.74 -25.71
CA CYS A 96 1.65 -5.01 -26.97
C CYS A 96 3.06 -4.40 -27.02
N ASP A 97 3.74 -4.37 -25.88
CA ASP A 97 5.09 -3.83 -25.76
C ASP A 97 6.17 -4.93 -25.77
N GLY A 98 5.74 -6.19 -25.79
CA GLY A 98 6.59 -7.38 -25.80
C GLY A 98 6.88 -7.97 -24.41
N PHE A 99 6.31 -7.41 -23.34
CA PHE A 99 6.40 -7.94 -21.98
C PHE A 99 5.04 -8.42 -21.50
N VAL A 100 4.99 -9.63 -20.94
CA VAL A 100 3.77 -10.15 -20.30
C VAL A 100 3.76 -9.66 -18.86
N GLU A 101 3.02 -8.58 -18.59
CA GLU A 101 2.87 -7.98 -17.27
C GLU A 101 1.75 -8.65 -16.47
N PHE A 102 0.75 -9.18 -17.18
CA PHE A 102 -0.42 -9.82 -16.58
C PHE A 102 -0.34 -11.35 -16.62
N TRP A 103 -0.85 -11.99 -15.57
CA TRP A 103 -0.98 -13.44 -15.58
C TRP A 103 -1.99 -13.88 -16.65
N PRO A 104 -1.71 -14.96 -17.39
CA PRO A 104 -2.62 -15.41 -18.44
C PRO A 104 -3.98 -15.78 -17.87
N VAL A 105 -5.04 -15.23 -18.45
CA VAL A 105 -6.43 -15.52 -18.09
C VAL A 105 -6.99 -16.51 -19.11
N ASN A 106 -7.66 -17.56 -18.65
CA ASN A 106 -8.30 -18.49 -19.56
C ASN A 106 -9.64 -17.92 -20.06
N ILE A 107 -9.71 -17.56 -21.33
CA ILE A 107 -10.93 -17.11 -22.01
C ILE A 107 -11.18 -18.07 -23.17
N ASP A 108 -12.35 -18.70 -23.20
CA ASP A 108 -12.74 -19.68 -24.23
C ASP A 108 -11.72 -20.81 -24.48
N GLY A 109 -11.03 -21.26 -23.42
CA GLY A 109 -10.03 -22.34 -23.48
C GLY A 109 -8.66 -21.89 -23.99
N ARG A 110 -8.45 -20.59 -24.19
CA ARG A 110 -7.16 -19.98 -24.55
C ARG A 110 -6.65 -19.14 -23.39
N ASN A 111 -5.35 -19.19 -23.18
CA ASN A 111 -4.69 -18.35 -22.18
C ASN A 111 -4.37 -17.00 -22.82
N GLU A 112 -5.19 -16.01 -22.52
CA GLU A 112 -5.08 -14.65 -23.01
C GLU A 112 -4.19 -13.82 -22.08
N THR A 113 -3.36 -12.96 -22.66
CA THR A 113 -2.46 -12.03 -21.99
C THR A 113 -2.61 -10.66 -22.66
N ASP A 114 -2.03 -9.64 -22.03
CA ASP A 114 -1.77 -8.32 -22.60
C ASP A 114 -1.03 -8.34 -23.95
N GLU A 115 -0.37 -9.46 -24.28
CA GLU A 115 0.41 -9.64 -25.50
C GLU A 115 -0.25 -10.53 -26.57
N THR A 116 -1.43 -11.12 -26.29
CA THR A 116 -1.99 -12.15 -27.19
C THR A 116 -2.67 -11.59 -28.44
N GLU A 117 -3.35 -10.43 -28.34
CA GLU A 117 -4.16 -9.81 -29.42
C GLU A 117 -3.49 -8.58 -30.04
N CYS A 118 -2.16 -8.62 -30.18
CA CYS A 118 -1.34 -7.51 -30.66
C CYS A 118 -1.17 -7.43 -32.19
N LYS A 119 -2.08 -8.05 -32.96
CA LYS A 119 -1.97 -8.19 -34.43
C LYS A 119 -3.23 -7.79 -35.18
#